data_AF-X7YZF3-F1
#
_entry.id   AF-X7YZF3-F1
#
_cell.length_a   1.000
_cell.length_b   1.000
_cell.length_c   1.000
_cell.angle_alpha   90.00
_cell.angle_beta   90.00
_cell.angle_gamma   90.00
#
_symmetry.space_group_name_H-M   'P 1'
#
loop_
_entity.id
_entity.type
_entity.pdbx_description
1 polymer ?
#
loop_
_entity_poly.entity_id
_entity_poly.type
_entity_poly.pdbx_seq_one_letter_code
_entity_poly.pdbx_strand_id
1 'polypeptide(L)'
;MGLFRKRKSRAIRRAEARAIKARAKLEAKLSAKNAARRLKYERKAADKALKAQLKAQRDSDRAALKVAETQLKAAREGKLLSPTRIRRTLTVSRLLAPILAPVIYRAAIAVRGLIDQRRADQLGVPLAQVGQFSGHGARLSARIAGSEQSLRMVQEKKPKDAETKQFVAAITERLAELSAAITAAENMPAQRRRAAHTAISSQLDGIEADLMARLGLT
;
A
#
# COMPACT_ATOMS: atom_id res chain seq x y z
N MET A 1 66.49 86.26 -27.53
CA MET A 1 67.07 85.58 -26.35
C MET A 1 67.32 84.11 -26.70
N GLY A 2 68.59 83.69 -26.67
CA GLY A 2 69.01 82.36 -27.12
C GLY A 2 68.69 81.23 -26.14
N LEU A 3 68.32 80.07 -26.68
CA LEU A 3 68.25 78.80 -25.95
C LEU A 3 69.41 77.89 -26.40
N PHE A 4 70.65 78.29 -26.10
CA PHE A 4 71.79 77.38 -26.20
C PHE A 4 71.73 76.37 -25.04
N ARG A 5 71.05 75.23 -25.24
CA ARG A 5 71.13 74.10 -24.30
C ARG A 5 72.54 73.51 -24.31
N LYS A 6 73.17 73.50 -23.12
CA LYS A 6 74.49 72.90 -22.85
C LYS A 6 74.52 71.44 -23.32
N ARG A 7 75.29 71.14 -24.38
CA ARG A 7 75.44 69.76 -24.89
C ARG A 7 76.19 68.91 -23.86
N LYS A 8 75.58 67.79 -23.40
CA LYS A 8 76.25 66.82 -22.50
C LYS A 8 77.58 66.36 -23.11
N SER A 9 78.63 66.25 -22.29
CA SER A 9 79.96 65.81 -22.75
C SER A 9 79.94 64.38 -23.30
N ARG A 10 80.89 64.05 -24.20
CA ARG A 10 80.97 62.73 -24.85
C ARG A 10 81.13 61.58 -23.84
N ALA A 11 81.81 61.85 -22.73
CA ALA A 11 81.99 60.89 -21.64
C ALA A 11 80.65 60.53 -20.98
N ILE A 12 79.82 61.53 -20.67
CA ILE A 12 78.50 61.33 -20.04
C ILE A 12 77.58 60.52 -20.98
N ARG A 13 77.52 60.84 -22.27
CA ARG A 13 76.70 60.08 -23.23
C ARG A 13 77.16 58.63 -23.39
N ARG A 14 78.47 58.36 -23.35
CA ARG A 14 79.00 56.99 -23.38
C ARG A 14 78.64 56.22 -22.10
N ALA A 15 78.68 56.87 -20.94
CA ALA A 15 78.25 56.27 -19.68
C ALA A 15 76.74 55.99 -19.68
N GLU A 16 75.91 56.95 -20.12
CA GLU A 16 74.46 56.78 -20.28
C GLU A 16 74.14 55.64 -21.27
N ALA A 17 74.82 55.58 -22.42
CA ALA A 17 74.63 54.51 -23.39
C ALA A 17 75.05 53.13 -22.83
N ARG A 18 76.14 53.05 -22.06
CA ARG A 18 76.56 51.82 -21.37
C ARG A 18 75.56 51.42 -20.29
N ALA A 19 75.02 52.37 -19.53
CA ALA A 19 74.01 52.12 -18.51
C ALA A 19 72.70 51.63 -19.12
N ILE A 20 72.24 52.24 -20.22
CA ILE A 20 71.05 51.79 -20.95
C ILE A 20 71.26 50.37 -21.50
N LYS A 21 72.42 50.09 -22.11
CA LYS A 21 72.75 48.73 -22.59
C LYS A 21 72.81 47.71 -21.46
N ALA A 22 73.40 48.07 -20.32
CA ALA A 22 73.47 47.20 -19.15
C ALA A 22 72.07 46.92 -18.58
N ARG A 23 71.23 47.95 -18.44
CA ARG A 23 69.82 47.82 -18.02
C ARG A 23 69.03 46.93 -18.98
N ALA A 24 69.09 47.19 -20.28
CA ALA A 24 68.41 46.37 -21.29
C ALA A 24 68.87 44.90 -21.26
N LYS A 25 70.17 44.64 -21.07
CA LYS A 25 70.70 43.27 -20.95
C LYS A 25 70.21 42.58 -19.67
N LEU A 26 70.12 43.29 -18.56
CA LEU A 26 69.59 42.75 -17.31
C LEU A 26 68.09 42.50 -17.39
N GLU A 27 67.32 43.44 -17.96
CA GLU A 27 65.88 43.29 -18.20
C GLU A 27 65.60 42.11 -19.14
N ALA A 28 66.36 41.95 -20.21
CA ALA A 28 66.25 40.80 -21.11
C ALA A 28 66.56 39.46 -20.39
N LYS A 29 67.57 39.44 -19.50
CA LYS A 29 67.88 38.24 -18.70
C LYS A 29 66.77 37.93 -17.69
N LEU A 30 66.24 38.93 -17.00
CA LEU A 30 65.17 38.76 -16.02
C LEU A 30 63.86 38.37 -16.70
N SER A 31 63.54 38.96 -17.85
CA SER A 31 62.35 38.61 -18.63
C SER A 31 62.45 37.19 -19.18
N ALA A 32 63.61 36.77 -19.71
CA ALA A 32 63.83 35.39 -20.14
C ALA A 32 63.71 34.39 -18.98
N LYS A 33 64.27 34.71 -17.80
CA LYS A 33 64.16 33.87 -16.60
C LYS A 33 62.72 33.77 -16.11
N ASN A 34 61.95 34.87 -16.16
CA ASN A 34 60.55 34.88 -15.78
C ASN A 34 59.69 34.12 -16.80
N ALA A 35 59.93 34.27 -18.09
CA ALA A 35 59.26 33.51 -19.14
C ALA A 35 59.52 32.01 -19.00
N ALA A 36 60.78 31.59 -18.78
CA ALA A 36 61.12 30.19 -18.53
C ALA A 36 60.43 29.63 -17.28
N ARG A 37 60.32 30.42 -16.20
CA ARG A 37 59.56 30.04 -15.01
C ARG A 37 58.07 29.88 -15.33
N ARG A 38 57.45 30.84 -16.01
CA ARG A 38 56.03 30.79 -16.40
C ARG A 38 55.72 29.57 -17.26
N LEU A 39 56.49 29.34 -18.32
CA LEU A 39 56.33 28.16 -19.19
C LEU A 39 56.45 26.84 -18.40
N LYS A 40 57.36 26.77 -17.42
CA LYS A 40 57.49 25.59 -16.55
C LYS A 40 56.26 25.40 -15.67
N TYR A 41 55.70 26.47 -15.11
CA TYR A 41 54.48 26.39 -14.30
C TYR A 41 53.25 26.06 -15.14
N GLU A 42 53.12 26.66 -16.33
CA GLU A 42 52.04 26.38 -17.29
C GLU A 42 52.07 24.92 -17.74
N ARG A 43 53.24 24.37 -18.09
CA ARG A 43 53.38 22.94 -18.41
C ARG A 43 52.95 22.06 -17.24
N LYS A 44 53.43 22.36 -16.02
CA LYS A 44 53.02 21.61 -14.82
C LYS A 44 51.52 21.71 -14.54
N ALA A 45 50.92 22.87 -14.79
CA ALA A 45 49.48 23.08 -14.62
C ALA A 45 48.69 22.29 -15.67
N ALA A 46 49.12 22.33 -16.94
CA ALA A 46 48.54 21.55 -18.03
C ALA A 46 48.63 20.04 -17.77
N ASP A 47 49.80 19.54 -17.33
CA ASP A 47 49.98 18.12 -16.98
C ASP A 47 49.08 17.68 -15.82
N LYS A 48 48.92 18.55 -14.81
CA LYS A 48 48.02 18.28 -13.68
C LYS A 48 46.56 18.28 -14.13
N ALA A 49 46.17 19.23 -14.97
CA ALA A 49 44.81 19.31 -15.51
C ALA A 49 44.49 18.07 -16.36
N LEU A 50 45.41 17.66 -17.24
CA LEU A 50 45.25 16.46 -18.07
C LEU A 50 45.17 15.18 -17.21
N LYS A 51 46.01 15.04 -16.18
CA LYS A 51 45.91 13.92 -15.23
C LYS A 51 44.58 13.91 -14.47
N ALA A 52 44.10 15.08 -14.04
CA ALA A 52 42.82 15.21 -13.36
C ALA A 52 41.65 14.82 -14.28
N GLN A 53 41.69 15.26 -15.54
CA GLN A 53 40.69 14.87 -16.55
C GLN A 53 40.71 13.37 -16.81
N LEU A 54 41.89 12.76 -17.01
CA LEU A 54 42.00 11.30 -17.19
C LEU A 54 41.50 10.51 -15.98
N LYS A 55 41.75 11.01 -14.76
CA LYS A 55 41.24 10.38 -13.54
C LYS A 55 39.73 10.50 -13.44
N ALA A 56 39.18 11.69 -13.69
CA ALA A 56 37.75 11.92 -13.70
C ALA A 56 37.06 11.04 -14.75
N GLN A 57 37.65 10.88 -15.94
CA GLN A 57 37.14 10.02 -16.99
C GLN A 57 37.17 8.54 -16.58
N ARG A 58 38.26 8.07 -15.98
CA ARG A 58 38.33 6.70 -15.44
C ARG A 58 37.31 6.44 -14.33
N ASP A 59 37.10 7.42 -13.46
CA ASP A 59 36.13 7.31 -12.37
C ASP A 59 34.70 7.34 -12.91
N SER A 60 34.41 8.14 -13.96
CA SER A 60 33.12 8.09 -14.67
C SER A 60 32.91 6.77 -15.39
N ASP A 61 33.93 6.23 -16.05
CA ASP A 61 33.84 4.92 -16.73
C ASP A 61 33.60 3.80 -15.71
N ARG A 62 34.30 3.81 -14.58
CA ARG A 62 34.07 2.86 -13.48
C ARG A 62 32.66 2.98 -12.90
N ALA A 63 32.16 4.20 -12.74
CA ALA A 63 30.79 4.43 -12.29
C ALA A 63 29.78 3.91 -13.33
N ALA A 64 29.99 4.19 -14.62
CA ALA A 64 29.16 3.70 -15.71
C ALA A 64 29.16 2.17 -15.78
N LEU A 65 30.32 1.51 -15.61
CA LEU A 65 30.41 0.06 -15.55
C LEU A 65 29.65 -0.52 -14.35
N LYS A 66 29.75 0.08 -13.15
CA LYS A 66 28.98 -0.35 -11.99
C LYS A 66 27.48 -0.16 -12.19
N VAL A 67 27.07 0.95 -12.80
CA VAL A 67 25.67 1.19 -13.16
C VAL A 67 25.20 0.15 -14.18
N ALA A 68 25.99 -0.13 -15.21
CA ALA A 68 25.67 -1.16 -16.19
C ALA A 68 25.61 -2.57 -15.57
N GLU A 69 26.54 -2.92 -14.68
CA GLU A 69 26.53 -4.19 -13.94
C GLU A 69 25.31 -4.31 -13.02
N THR A 70 24.94 -3.24 -12.32
CA THR A 70 23.75 -3.24 -11.46
C THR A 70 22.46 -3.31 -12.27
N GLN A 71 22.40 -2.65 -13.42
CA GLN A 71 21.28 -2.75 -14.35
C GLN A 71 21.19 -4.14 -14.99
N LEU A 72 22.32 -4.73 -15.36
CA LEU A 72 22.40 -6.08 -15.90
C LEU A 72 22.04 -7.13 -14.83
N LYS A 73 22.47 -6.96 -13.57
CA LYS A 73 21.99 -7.77 -12.44
C LYS A 73 20.49 -7.59 -12.24
N ALA A 74 19.97 -6.35 -12.27
CA ALA A 74 18.55 -6.08 -12.16
C ALA A 74 17.72 -6.65 -13.33
N ALA A 75 18.30 -6.71 -14.54
CA ALA A 75 17.67 -7.31 -15.72
C ALA A 75 17.75 -8.85 -15.69
N ARG A 76 18.89 -9.43 -15.28
CA ARG A 76 19.09 -10.88 -15.14
C ARG A 76 18.31 -11.49 -13.99
N GLU A 77 18.09 -10.75 -12.90
CA GLU A 77 17.32 -11.23 -11.75
C GLU A 77 15.80 -11.26 -12.00
N GLY A 78 15.34 -10.80 -13.16
CA GLY A 78 13.92 -10.80 -13.52
C GLY A 78 13.13 -9.81 -12.66
N LYS A 79 12.24 -9.05 -13.30
CA LYS A 79 11.51 -7.91 -12.71
C LYS A 79 10.69 -8.23 -11.44
N LEU A 80 10.52 -9.49 -11.07
CA LEU A 80 9.64 -9.93 -9.97
C LEU A 80 10.33 -10.76 -8.89
N LEU A 81 11.52 -11.33 -9.12
CA LEU A 81 12.14 -12.32 -8.21
C LEU A 81 13.55 -11.95 -7.71
N SER A 82 13.95 -10.68 -7.85
CA SER A 82 15.20 -10.16 -7.28
C SER A 82 15.23 -10.32 -5.75
N PRO A 83 16.19 -11.07 -5.17
CA PRO A 83 16.25 -11.33 -3.73
C PRO A 83 16.39 -10.06 -2.89
N THR A 84 17.00 -9.01 -3.44
CA THR A 84 17.11 -7.70 -2.75
C THR A 84 15.76 -6.99 -2.70
N ARG A 85 14.96 -7.05 -3.77
CA ARG A 85 13.59 -6.51 -3.74
C ARG A 85 12.71 -7.34 -2.83
N ILE A 86 12.77 -8.67 -2.87
CA ILE A 86 12.03 -9.56 -1.96
C ILE A 86 12.37 -9.24 -0.50
N ARG A 87 13.65 -9.04 -0.16
CA ARG A 87 14.05 -8.64 1.20
C ARG A 87 13.50 -7.28 1.58
N ARG A 88 13.57 -6.27 0.71
CA ARG A 88 13.01 -4.93 0.96
C ARG A 88 11.48 -4.93 1.08
N THR A 89 10.79 -5.66 0.21
CA THR A 89 9.34 -5.82 0.27
C THR A 89 8.93 -6.58 1.51
N LEU A 90 9.67 -7.63 1.91
CA LEU A 90 9.43 -8.36 3.15
C LEU A 90 9.67 -7.49 4.39
N THR A 91 10.69 -6.64 4.40
CA THR A 91 10.93 -5.72 5.53
C THR A 91 9.85 -4.66 5.61
N VAL A 92 9.46 -4.08 4.48
CA VAL A 92 8.39 -3.06 4.44
C VAL A 92 7.04 -3.70 4.77
N SER A 93 6.74 -4.88 4.23
CA SER A 93 5.52 -5.61 4.55
C SER A 93 5.49 -6.03 6.01
N ARG A 94 6.61 -6.45 6.61
CA ARG A 94 6.70 -6.81 8.03
C ARG A 94 6.50 -5.61 8.96
N LEU A 95 6.96 -4.43 8.56
CA LEU A 95 6.73 -3.17 9.30
C LEU A 95 5.29 -2.67 9.16
N LEU A 96 4.69 -2.80 7.98
CA LEU A 96 3.31 -2.39 7.74
C LEU A 96 2.29 -3.45 8.16
N ALA A 97 2.69 -4.71 8.31
CA ALA A 97 1.84 -5.82 8.72
C ALA A 97 0.99 -5.54 9.98
N PRO A 98 1.52 -5.04 11.10
CA PRO A 98 0.71 -4.80 12.31
C PRO A 98 -0.36 -3.72 12.12
N ILE A 99 -0.23 -2.84 11.13
CA ILE A 99 -1.18 -1.75 10.85
C ILE A 99 -2.15 -2.18 9.73
N LEU A 100 -1.65 -2.82 8.68
CA LEU A 100 -2.47 -3.28 7.55
C LEU A 100 -3.33 -4.48 7.91
N ALA A 101 -2.84 -5.41 8.75
CA ALA A 101 -3.60 -6.58 9.17
C ALA A 101 -4.94 -6.21 9.82
N PRO A 102 -5.02 -5.32 10.85
CA PRO A 102 -6.30 -4.95 11.44
C PRO A 102 -7.17 -4.14 10.47
N VAL A 103 -6.60 -3.35 9.55
CA VAL A 103 -7.36 -2.58 8.55
C VAL A 103 -8.00 -3.50 7.51
N ILE A 104 -7.24 -4.44 6.94
CA ILE A 104 -7.75 -5.43 6.00
C ILE A 104 -8.79 -6.31 6.68
N TYR A 105 -8.54 -6.72 7.94
CA TYR A 105 -9.50 -7.48 8.73
C TYR A 105 -10.81 -6.69 8.91
N ARG A 106 -10.73 -5.42 9.33
CA ARG A 106 -11.92 -4.55 9.47
C ARG A 106 -12.64 -4.33 8.14
N ALA A 107 -11.91 -4.17 7.04
CA ALA A 107 -12.48 -4.03 5.71
C ALA A 107 -13.17 -5.33 5.24
N ALA A 108 -12.55 -6.49 5.47
CA ALA A 108 -13.14 -7.79 5.16
C ALA A 108 -14.41 -8.05 5.99
N ILE A 109 -14.41 -7.69 7.27
CA ILE A 109 -15.59 -7.78 8.14
C ILE A 109 -16.65 -6.76 7.74
N ALA A 110 -16.30 -5.55 7.31
CA ALA A 110 -17.27 -4.56 6.83
C ALA A 110 -17.91 -4.99 5.50
N VAL A 111 -17.13 -5.54 4.56
CA VAL A 111 -17.65 -6.10 3.30
C VAL A 111 -18.53 -7.31 3.58
N ARG A 112 -18.12 -8.19 4.49
CA ARG A 112 -18.95 -9.33 4.91
C ARG A 112 -20.22 -8.86 5.60
N GLY A 113 -20.13 -7.86 6.47
CA GLY A 113 -21.27 -7.20 7.10
C GLY A 113 -22.21 -6.56 6.07
N LEU A 114 -21.71 -5.97 4.99
CA LEU A 114 -22.53 -5.41 3.91
C LEU A 114 -23.21 -6.49 3.05
N ILE A 115 -22.50 -7.57 2.74
CA ILE A 115 -23.06 -8.71 2.01
C ILE A 115 -24.13 -9.39 2.86
N ASP A 116 -23.83 -9.59 4.13
CA ASP A 116 -24.76 -10.19 5.06
C ASP A 116 -25.92 -9.22 5.35
N GLN A 117 -25.71 -7.88 5.41
CA GLN A 117 -26.77 -6.87 5.51
C GLN A 117 -27.70 -6.93 4.30
N ARG A 118 -27.17 -7.02 3.08
CA ARG A 118 -28.03 -7.15 1.89
C ARG A 118 -28.75 -8.49 1.82
N ARG A 119 -28.14 -9.56 2.34
CA ARG A 119 -28.78 -10.87 2.47
C ARG A 119 -29.84 -10.88 3.58
N ALA A 120 -29.63 -10.11 4.63
CA ALA A 120 -30.56 -9.86 5.72
C ALA A 120 -31.72 -8.95 5.29
N ASP A 121 -31.48 -7.94 4.45
CA ASP A 121 -32.53 -7.06 3.89
C ASP A 121 -33.41 -7.82 2.89
N GLN A 122 -32.85 -8.79 2.15
CA GLN A 122 -33.62 -9.68 1.29
C GLN A 122 -34.42 -10.75 2.07
N LEU A 123 -34.10 -10.97 3.35
CA LEU A 123 -34.70 -12.02 4.18
C LEU A 123 -35.41 -11.49 5.44
N GLY A 124 -35.37 -10.18 5.70
CA GLY A 124 -36.07 -9.49 6.78
C GLY A 124 -35.61 -9.82 8.22
N VAL A 125 -34.41 -10.38 8.45
CA VAL A 125 -33.99 -10.85 9.81
C VAL A 125 -32.55 -10.42 10.19
N PRO A 126 -32.26 -9.97 11.44
CA PRO A 126 -30.98 -9.36 11.82
C PRO A 126 -29.76 -10.29 11.97
N LEU A 127 -28.59 -9.74 11.67
CA LEU A 127 -27.27 -10.40 11.51
C LEU A 127 -26.64 -11.11 12.71
N ALA A 128 -27.06 -10.79 13.93
CA ALA A 128 -26.54 -11.48 15.12
C ALA A 128 -26.90 -12.97 15.15
N GLN A 129 -27.83 -13.39 14.27
CA GLN A 129 -28.36 -14.75 14.22
C GLN A 129 -27.82 -15.61 13.07
N VAL A 130 -27.00 -15.08 12.16
CA VAL A 130 -26.53 -15.90 11.01
C VAL A 130 -25.41 -16.87 11.41
N GLY A 131 -24.67 -16.57 12.48
CA GLY A 131 -23.66 -17.48 13.06
C GLY A 131 -24.25 -18.65 13.87
N GLN A 132 -25.46 -18.51 14.41
CA GLN A 132 -26.16 -19.58 15.15
C GLN A 132 -26.91 -20.56 14.23
N PHE A 133 -27.01 -20.26 12.93
CA PHE A 133 -27.70 -21.09 11.94
C PHE A 133 -26.74 -21.65 10.89
N SER A 134 -25.68 -22.35 11.32
CA SER A 134 -24.78 -23.09 10.42
C SER A 134 -24.96 -24.61 10.60
N GLY A 135 -25.22 -25.34 9.50
CA GLY A 135 -25.55 -26.78 9.53
C GLY A 135 -26.55 -27.20 8.45
N HIS A 136 -26.97 -28.48 8.42
CA HIS A 136 -27.95 -28.96 7.43
C HIS A 136 -29.36 -28.38 7.66
N GLY A 137 -29.67 -28.00 8.90
CA GLY A 137 -30.92 -27.35 9.31
C GLY A 137 -30.94 -25.82 9.19
N ALA A 138 -29.87 -25.17 8.73
CA ALA A 138 -29.73 -23.71 8.68
C ALA A 138 -30.91 -22.99 7.99
N ARG A 139 -31.40 -23.57 6.89
CA ARG A 139 -32.54 -23.03 6.14
C ARG A 139 -33.84 -23.06 6.94
N LEU A 140 -34.07 -24.14 7.70
CA LEU A 140 -35.27 -24.27 8.54
C LEU A 140 -35.21 -23.31 9.73
N SER A 141 -34.04 -23.16 10.34
CA SER A 141 -33.86 -22.22 11.45
C SER A 141 -34.05 -20.76 11.02
N ALA A 142 -33.61 -20.40 9.82
CA ALA A 142 -33.88 -19.07 9.24
C ALA A 142 -35.38 -18.81 9.02
N ARG A 143 -36.12 -19.83 8.56
CA ARG A 143 -37.59 -19.74 8.40
C ARG A 143 -38.32 -19.62 9.74
N ILE A 144 -37.86 -20.32 10.78
CA ILE A 144 -38.38 -20.16 12.16
C ILE A 144 -38.18 -18.72 12.63
N ALA A 145 -36.98 -18.16 12.46
CA ALA A 145 -36.72 -16.76 12.83
C ALA A 145 -37.59 -15.76 12.04
N GLY A 146 -37.83 -16.02 10.75
CA GLY A 146 -38.78 -15.25 9.94
C GLY A 146 -40.22 -15.36 10.47
N SER A 147 -40.65 -16.56 10.86
CA SER A 147 -41.98 -16.83 11.44
C SER A 147 -42.16 -16.15 12.80
N GLU A 148 -41.13 -16.12 13.65
CA GLU A 148 -41.14 -15.37 14.91
C GLU A 148 -41.30 -13.86 14.68
N GLN A 149 -40.66 -13.32 13.65
CA GLN A 149 -40.80 -11.91 13.29
C GLN A 149 -42.21 -11.60 12.77
N SER A 150 -42.78 -12.46 11.92
CA SER A 150 -44.18 -12.34 11.48
C SER A 150 -45.16 -12.48 12.65
N LEU A 151 -44.86 -13.33 13.64
CA LEU A 151 -45.68 -13.50 14.84
C LEU A 151 -45.72 -12.21 15.68
N ARG A 152 -44.59 -11.49 15.79
CA ARG A 152 -44.55 -10.16 16.43
C ARG A 152 -45.43 -9.15 15.70
N MET A 153 -45.42 -9.17 14.37
CA MET A 153 -46.32 -8.31 13.58
C MET A 153 -47.80 -8.64 13.82
N VAL A 154 -48.17 -9.91 13.97
CA VAL A 154 -49.53 -10.32 14.34
C VAL A 154 -49.91 -9.78 15.73
N GLN A 155 -48.98 -9.89 16.69
CA GLN A 155 -49.18 -9.37 18.05
C GLN A 155 -49.36 -7.84 18.06
N GLU A 156 -48.58 -7.11 17.28
CA GLU A 156 -48.67 -5.65 17.13
C GLU A 156 -49.95 -5.19 16.44
N LYS A 157 -50.47 -5.97 15.48
CA LYS A 157 -51.71 -5.65 14.76
C LYS A 157 -52.95 -5.76 15.66
N LYS A 158 -52.96 -6.69 16.62
CA LYS A 158 -54.09 -6.92 17.55
C LYS A 158 -53.64 -7.18 19.01
N PRO A 159 -53.07 -6.18 19.71
CA PRO A 159 -52.44 -6.39 21.02
C PRO A 159 -53.42 -6.63 22.17
N LYS A 160 -54.70 -6.28 21.99
CA LYS A 160 -55.76 -6.39 23.02
C LYS A 160 -56.64 -7.61 22.86
N ASP A 161 -56.48 -8.36 21.77
CA ASP A 161 -57.30 -9.54 21.49
C ASP A 161 -56.80 -10.76 22.27
N ALA A 162 -57.70 -11.42 22.99
CA ALA A 162 -57.38 -12.56 23.83
C ALA A 162 -57.01 -13.80 22.99
N GLU A 163 -57.68 -14.00 21.86
CA GLU A 163 -57.40 -15.10 20.94
C GLU A 163 -56.02 -14.95 20.30
N THR A 164 -55.67 -13.73 19.89
CA THR A 164 -54.33 -13.43 19.36
C THR A 164 -53.24 -13.69 20.40
N LYS A 165 -53.46 -13.38 21.68
CA LYS A 165 -52.48 -13.68 22.74
C LYS A 165 -52.28 -15.18 22.97
N GLN A 166 -53.36 -15.95 22.98
CA GLN A 166 -53.28 -17.41 23.13
C GLN A 166 -52.58 -18.04 21.91
N PHE A 167 -52.90 -17.57 20.71
CA PHE A 167 -52.23 -17.99 19.48
C PHE A 167 -50.73 -17.67 19.52
N VAL A 168 -50.35 -16.45 19.91
CA VAL A 168 -48.93 -16.06 20.02
C VAL A 168 -48.19 -16.94 21.02
N ALA A 169 -48.77 -17.23 22.18
CA ALA A 169 -48.17 -18.15 23.15
C ALA A 169 -47.98 -19.56 22.55
N ALA A 170 -49.01 -20.13 21.94
CA ALA A 170 -48.97 -21.47 21.35
C ALA A 170 -47.95 -21.58 20.20
N ILE A 171 -47.90 -20.60 19.30
CA ILE A 171 -46.93 -20.61 18.19
C ILE A 171 -45.51 -20.38 18.68
N THR A 172 -45.31 -19.54 19.71
CA THR A 172 -43.98 -19.33 20.30
C THR A 172 -43.44 -20.64 20.89
N GLU A 173 -44.28 -21.37 21.64
CA GLU A 173 -43.93 -22.70 22.16
C GLU A 173 -43.62 -23.68 21.02
N ARG A 174 -44.47 -23.70 19.98
CA ARG A 174 -44.27 -24.60 18.85
C ARG A 174 -42.99 -24.32 18.06
N LEU A 175 -42.66 -23.05 17.82
CA LEU A 175 -41.42 -22.66 17.15
C LEU A 175 -40.19 -23.03 17.99
N ALA A 176 -40.27 -22.92 19.31
CA ALA A 176 -39.22 -23.39 20.23
C ALA A 176 -39.04 -24.92 20.14
N GLU A 177 -40.12 -25.70 20.13
CA GLU A 177 -40.06 -27.15 19.93
C GLU A 177 -39.41 -27.53 18.59
N LEU A 178 -39.78 -26.85 17.50
CA LEU A 178 -39.21 -27.08 16.17
C LEU A 178 -37.71 -26.76 16.14
N SER A 179 -37.27 -25.71 16.84
CA SER A 179 -35.85 -25.37 16.95
C SER A 179 -35.04 -26.46 17.67
N ALA A 180 -35.60 -27.04 18.74
CA ALA A 180 -35.02 -28.16 19.45
C ALA A 180 -34.99 -29.43 18.58
N ALA A 181 -36.06 -29.68 17.81
CA ALA A 181 -36.15 -30.80 16.88
C ALA A 181 -35.11 -30.72 15.75
N ILE A 182 -34.84 -29.52 15.21
CA ILE A 182 -33.77 -29.31 14.21
C ILE A 182 -32.42 -29.70 14.82
N THR A 183 -32.13 -29.25 16.03
CA THR A 183 -30.87 -29.57 16.73
C THR A 183 -30.73 -31.07 17.00
N ALA A 184 -31.83 -31.73 17.39
CA ALA A 184 -31.85 -33.18 17.57
C ALA A 184 -31.65 -33.93 16.24
N ALA A 185 -32.22 -33.43 15.13
CA ALA A 185 -32.10 -34.03 13.81
C ALA A 185 -30.68 -33.96 13.24
N GLU A 186 -29.87 -32.94 13.58
CA GLU A 186 -28.47 -32.85 13.16
C GLU A 186 -27.61 -34.01 13.69
N ASN A 187 -27.95 -34.56 14.87
CA ASN A 187 -27.27 -35.70 15.47
C ASN A 187 -27.72 -37.06 14.89
N MET A 188 -28.68 -37.07 13.96
CA MET A 188 -29.19 -38.29 13.34
C MET A 188 -28.42 -38.68 12.06
N PRO A 189 -28.38 -39.98 11.69
CA PRO A 189 -27.85 -40.43 10.41
C PRO A 189 -28.57 -39.77 9.22
N ALA A 190 -27.86 -39.59 8.10
CA ALA A 190 -28.29 -38.74 6.98
C ALA A 190 -29.71 -39.02 6.45
N GLN A 191 -30.11 -40.28 6.33
CA GLN A 191 -31.45 -40.65 5.85
C GLN A 191 -32.56 -40.22 6.85
N ARG A 192 -32.33 -40.45 8.15
CA ARG A 192 -33.27 -40.08 9.21
C ARG A 192 -33.31 -38.57 9.42
N ARG A 193 -32.16 -37.88 9.30
CA ARG A 193 -32.06 -36.42 9.31
C ARG A 193 -32.91 -35.77 8.21
N ARG A 194 -32.83 -36.26 6.97
CA ARG A 194 -33.63 -35.73 5.85
C ARG A 194 -35.13 -35.91 6.07
N ALA A 195 -35.55 -37.08 6.56
CA ALA A 195 -36.94 -37.35 6.89
C ALA A 195 -37.46 -36.41 7.99
N ALA A 196 -36.66 -36.22 9.06
CA ALA A 196 -36.97 -35.27 10.13
C ALA A 196 -37.07 -33.82 9.62
N HIS A 197 -36.10 -33.36 8.82
CA HIS A 197 -36.11 -32.02 8.23
C HIS A 197 -37.31 -31.79 7.30
N THR A 198 -37.76 -32.83 6.59
CA THR A 198 -38.95 -32.75 5.73
C THR A 198 -40.24 -32.60 6.57
N ALA A 199 -40.37 -33.39 7.65
CA ALA A 199 -41.50 -33.28 8.57
C ALA A 199 -41.55 -31.92 9.28
N ILE A 200 -40.39 -31.42 9.72
CA ILE A 200 -40.25 -30.08 10.32
C ILE A 200 -40.65 -29.01 9.30
N SER A 201 -40.23 -29.14 8.04
CA SER A 201 -40.63 -28.22 6.97
C SER A 201 -42.15 -28.17 6.81
N SER A 202 -42.82 -29.33 6.73
CA SER A 202 -44.28 -29.35 6.56
C SER A 202 -45.05 -28.73 7.73
N GLN A 203 -44.53 -28.87 8.96
CA GLN A 203 -45.15 -28.23 10.12
C GLN A 203 -44.94 -26.73 10.10
N LEU A 204 -43.78 -26.27 9.64
CA LEU A 204 -43.49 -24.85 9.49
C LEU A 204 -44.33 -24.21 8.39
N ASP A 205 -44.57 -24.93 7.28
CA ASP A 205 -45.47 -24.47 6.21
C ASP A 205 -46.90 -24.21 6.74
N GLY A 206 -47.40 -25.07 7.64
CA GLY A 206 -48.70 -24.87 8.29
C GLY A 206 -48.74 -23.64 9.20
N ILE A 207 -47.69 -23.42 10.00
CA ILE A 207 -47.57 -22.24 10.87
C ILE A 207 -47.50 -20.95 10.02
N GLU A 208 -46.71 -20.96 8.95
CA GLU A 208 -46.58 -19.82 8.03
C GLU A 208 -47.94 -19.50 7.37
N ALA A 209 -48.72 -20.51 6.98
CA ALA A 209 -50.08 -20.30 6.46
C ALA A 209 -51.02 -19.65 7.49
N ASP A 210 -51.03 -20.13 8.73
CA ASP A 210 -51.83 -19.54 9.81
C ASP A 210 -51.43 -18.09 10.12
N LEU A 211 -50.12 -17.80 10.08
CA LEU A 211 -49.58 -16.45 10.24
C LEU A 211 -50.03 -15.53 9.11
N MET A 212 -49.94 -15.97 7.85
CA MET A 212 -50.38 -15.18 6.70
C MET A 212 -51.89 -14.91 6.74
N ALA A 213 -52.71 -15.91 7.12
CA ALA A 213 -54.15 -15.74 7.26
C ALA A 213 -54.51 -14.66 8.29
N ARG A 214 -53.80 -14.63 9.43
CA ARG A 214 -54.02 -13.63 10.48
C ARG A 214 -53.47 -12.24 10.12
N LEU A 215 -52.41 -12.18 9.32
CA LEU A 215 -51.91 -10.94 8.73
C LEU A 215 -52.80 -10.43 7.59
N GLY A 216 -53.68 -11.27 7.04
CA GLY A 216 -54.58 -10.93 5.94
C GLY A 216 -53.88 -10.92 4.58
N LEU A 217 -52.89 -11.79 4.40
CA LEU A 217 -52.04 -11.88 3.20
C LEU A 217 -52.36 -13.10 2.32
N THR A 218 -53.46 -13.80 2.60
CA THR A 218 -53.96 -15.00 1.90
C THR A 218 -55.31 -14.75 1.25
#